data_AF-A0A1Q2HRY2-F1
#
_entry.id   AF-A0A1Q2HRY2-F1
#
_cell.length_a   1.000
_cell.length_b   1.000
_cell.length_c   1.000
_cell.angle_alpha   90.00
_cell.angle_beta   90.00
_cell.angle_gamma   90.00
#
_symmetry.space_group_name_H-M   'P 1'
#
loop_
_entity.id
_entity.type
_entity.pdbx_description
1 polymer ?
#
loop_
_entity_poly.entity_id
_entity_poly.type
_entity_poly.pdbx_seq_one_letter_code
_entity_poly.pdbx_strand_id
1 'polypeptide(L)' 'MKAKNNKAGLLFQQPLKPLVNPDHSLVQLSEVVNWSRFEEKFGSLYSPDSGRPAKPIHLME' A
#
# COMPACT_ATOMS: atom_id res chain seq x y z
N MET A 1 -3.78 28.30 6.46
CA MET A 1 -4.02 27.05 5.70
C MET A 1 -3.71 27.33 4.24
N LYS A 2 -2.62 26.79 3.69
CA LYS A 2 -2.32 26.90 2.25
C LYS A 2 -2.20 25.50 1.68
N ALA A 3 -3.15 25.12 0.83
CA ALA A 3 -3.02 23.94 -0.01
C ALA A 3 -1.88 24.19 -1.01
N LYS A 4 -0.77 23.47 -0.87
CA LYS A 4 0.26 23.41 -1.91
C LYS A 4 -0.34 22.65 -3.09
N ASN A 5 -0.65 23.37 -4.18
CA ASN A 5 -1.13 22.79 -5.43
C ASN A 5 0.02 22.04 -6.11
N ASN A 6 0.30 20.82 -5.66
CA ASN A 6 1.37 19.95 -6.15
C ASN A 6 0.86 19.08 -7.30
N LYS A 7 0.63 19.68 -8.48
CA LYS A 7 0.27 18.94 -9.70
C LYS A 7 1.25 17.79 -10.03
N ALA A 8 2.52 17.93 -9.66
CA ALA A 8 3.54 16.90 -9.81
C ALA A 8 3.28 15.63 -8.96
N GLY A 9 2.60 15.77 -7.81
CA GLY A 9 2.23 14.62 -6.97
C GLY A 9 1.10 13.78 -7.57
N LEU A 10 0.29 14.36 -8.46
CA LEU A 10 -0.80 13.67 -9.16
C LEU A 10 -0.31 12.87 -10.38
N LEU A 11 0.88 13.17 -10.92
CA LEU A 11 1.44 12.52 -12.10
C LEU A 11 1.74 11.02 -11.89
N PHE A 12 1.88 10.59 -10.64
CA PHE A 12 2.20 9.20 -10.28
C PHE A 12 1.05 8.50 -9.54
N GLN A 13 -0.17 9.07 -9.57
CA GLN A 13 -1.35 8.46 -8.95
C GLN A 13 -2.11 7.53 -9.89
N GLN A 14 -1.45 6.98 -10.91
CA GLN A 14 -2.11 5.97 -11.74
C GLN A 14 -2.42 4.75 -10.85
N PRO A 15 -3.69 4.32 -10.76
CA PRO A 15 -4.03 3.17 -9.94
C PRO A 15 -3.24 1.94 -10.40
N LEU A 16 -2.91 1.03 -9.46
CA LEU A 16 -2.21 -0.21 -9.80
C LEU A 16 -3.08 -1.14 -10.67
N LYS A 17 -4.40 -1.07 -10.51
CA LYS A 17 -5.35 -2.01 -11.12
C LYS A 17 -5.28 -2.07 -12.66
N PRO A 18 -5.18 -0.96 -13.42
CA PRO A 18 -5.00 -1.00 -14.87
C PRO A 18 -3.59 -1.39 -15.33
N LEU A 19 -2.62 -1.44 -14.42
CA LEU A 19 -1.21 -1.74 -14.72
C LEU A 19 -0.88 -3.23 -14.57
N VAL A 20 -1.74 -4.00 -13.91
CA VAL A 20 -1.51 -5.42 -13.61
C VAL A 20 -2.31 -6.32 -14.54
N ASN A 21 -1.75 -7.48 -14.88
CA ASN A 21 -2.46 -8.50 -15.64
C ASN A 21 -3.55 -9.14 -14.74
N PRO A 22 -4.85 -9.05 -15.09
CA PRO A 22 -5.92 -9.65 -14.30
C PRO A 22 -5.84 -11.19 -14.23
N ASP A 23 -5.26 -11.84 -15.24
CA ASP A 23 -5.08 -13.30 -15.26
C ASP A 23 -3.91 -13.78 -14.40
N HIS A 24 -3.16 -12.86 -13.79
CA HIS A 24 -2.08 -13.22 -12.90
C HIS A 24 -2.63 -13.85 -11.62
N SER A 25 -2.05 -14.98 -11.20
CA SER A 25 -2.50 -15.77 -10.05
C SER A 25 -2.65 -14.97 -8.75
N LEU A 26 -1.75 -14.02 -8.48
CA LEU A 26 -1.84 -13.13 -7.32
C LEU A 26 -3.03 -12.15 -7.38
N VAL A 27 -3.44 -11.72 -8.58
CA VAL A 27 -4.61 -10.84 -8.73
C VAL A 27 -5.88 -11.65 -8.44
N GLN A 28 -6.00 -12.84 -9.02
CA GLN A 28 -7.10 -13.76 -8.73
C GLN A 28 -7.16 -14.15 -7.25
N LEU A 29 -6.01 -14.41 -6.62
CA LEU A 29 -5.93 -14.68 -5.19
C LEU A 29 -6.43 -13.48 -4.37
N SER A 30 -6.09 -12.26 -4.77
CA SER A 30 -6.50 -11.05 -4.05
C SER A 30 -8.02 -10.87 -4.02
N GLU A 31 -8.75 -11.37 -5.01
CA GLU A 31 -10.21 -11.28 -5.10
C GLU A 31 -10.93 -12.27 -4.17
N VAL A 32 -10.31 -13.42 -3.87
CA VAL A 32 -10.90 -14.44 -2.99
C VAL A 32 -10.51 -14.27 -1.51
N VAL A 33 -9.45 -13.52 -1.22
CA VAL A 33 -9.01 -13.26 0.15
C VAL A 33 -10.00 -12.34 0.86
N ASN A 34 -10.49 -12.78 2.03
CA ASN A 34 -11.29 -11.93 2.92
C ASN A 34 -10.38 -10.94 3.66
N TRP A 35 -10.08 -9.81 3.03
CA TRP A 35 -9.23 -8.75 3.58
C TRP A 35 -9.79 -8.14 4.88
N SER A 36 -11.12 -8.03 5.03
CA SER A 36 -11.74 -7.49 6.24
C SER A 36 -11.37 -8.29 7.49
N ARG A 37 -11.23 -9.62 7.38
CA ARG A 37 -10.79 -10.47 8.49
C ARG A 37 -9.35 -10.18 8.92
N PHE A 38 -8.48 -9.81 7.97
CA PHE A 38 -7.11 -9.44 8.28
C PHE A 38 -7.06 -8.08 8.97
N GLU A 39 -7.83 -7.11 8.48
CA GLU A 39 -7.95 -5.80 9.13
C GLU A 39 -8.47 -5.91 10.57
N GLU A 40 -9.50 -6.72 10.81
CA GLU A 40 -10.02 -6.95 12.16
C GLU A 40 -8.98 -7.57 13.11
N LYS A 41 -8.26 -8.59 12.63
CA LYS A 41 -7.32 -9.34 13.46
C LYS A 41 -5.99 -8.62 13.67
N PHE A 42 -5.49 -7.94 12.65
CA PHE A 42 -4.13 -7.40 12.62
C PHE A 42 -4.09 -5.87 12.63
N GLY A 43 -5.19 -5.19 12.30
CA GLY A 43 -5.21 -3.72 12.23
C GLY A 43 -4.81 -3.06 13.55
N SER A 44 -5.20 -3.64 14.69
CA SER A 44 -4.80 -3.16 16.02
C SER A 44 -3.29 -3.28 16.32
N LEU A 45 -2.56 -4.11 15.57
CA LEU A 45 -1.11 -4.29 15.71
C LEU A 45 -0.32 -3.24 14.93
N TYR A 46 -0.98 -2.45 14.09
CA TYR A 46 -0.38 -1.40 13.28
C TYR A 46 -0.90 -0.03 13.76
N SER A 47 -0.03 0.98 13.80
CA SER A 47 -0.49 2.33 14.11
C SER A 47 -1.25 2.89 12.89
N PRO A 48 -2.44 3.48 13.08
CA PRO A 48 -3.27 4.00 11.98
C PRO A 48 -2.60 5.19 11.26
N ASP A 49 -1.85 6.00 11.99
CA ASP A 49 -1.27 7.25 11.47
C ASP A 49 0.22 7.13 11.12
N SER A 50 0.89 6.10 11.63
CA SER A 50 2.33 5.94 11.49
C SER A 50 2.68 4.52 11.08
N GLY A 51 3.07 4.35 9.81
CA GLY A 51 3.75 3.12 9.40
C GLY A 51 4.99 2.88 10.26
N ARG A 52 5.47 1.63 10.31
CA ARG A 52 6.73 1.33 10.98
C ARG A 52 7.85 2.13 10.29
N PRO A 53 8.65 2.93 11.03
CA PRO A 53 9.79 3.61 10.42
C PRO A 53 10.70 2.58 9.76
N ALA A 54 11.26 2.94 8.60
CA ALA A 54 12.20 2.07 7.89
C ALA A 54 13.30 1.61 8.85
N LYS A 55 13.52 0.30 8.93
CA LYS A 55 14.70 -0.22 9.62
C LYS A 55 15.93 0.36 8.90
N PRO A 56 16.94 0.86 9.62
CA PRO A 56 18.19 1.25 8.99
C PRO A 56 18.67 0.09 8.12
N ILE A 57 18.99 0.36 6.85
CA ILE A 57 19.72 -0.61 6.06
C ILE A 57 21.06 -0.80 6.76
N HIS A 58 21.32 -2.00 7.29
CA HIS A 58 22.69 -2.33 7.66
C HIS A 58 23.43 -2.49 6.34
N LEU A 59 24.37 -1.58 6.07
CA LEU A 59 25.37 -1.79 5.02
C LEU A 59 26.13 -3.06 5.41
N MET A 60 26.01 -4.12 4.61
CA MET A 60 26.90 -5.26 4.72
C MET A 60 28.24 -4.81 4.12
N GLU A 61 29.28 -4.78 4.95
CA GLU A 61 30.68 -4.78 4.48
C GLU A 61 31.11 -6.22 4.15
#